data_AF-W1WSJ9-F1
#
_entry.id   AF-W1WSJ9-F1
#
_cell.length_a   1.000
_cell.length_b   1.000
_cell.length_c   1.000
_cell.angle_alpha   90.00
_cell.angle_beta   90.00
_cell.angle_gamma   90.00
#
_symmetry.space_group_name_H-M   'P 1'
#
loop_
_entity.id
_entity.type
_entity.pdbx_description
1 polymer ?
#
loop_
_entity_poly.entity_id
_entity_poly.type
_entity_poly.pdbx_seq_one_letter_code
_entity_poly.pdbx_strand_id
1 'polypeptide(L)'
;REVSPNKKVVLGLITSKRPELEDKEVIKERIKEATKYIPLERLCLSPQCGFASCEIGNQLTEEEQWAKLALVKEIAHEVWGD
;
A
#
# COMPACT_ATOMS: atom_id res chain seq x y z
N ARG A 1 10.10 4.39 -20.02
CA ARG A 1 8.67 4.77 -20.10
C ARG A 1 8.39 5.65 -18.89
N GLU A 2 7.87 6.86 -19.09
CA GLU A 2 7.59 7.83 -18.03
C GLU A 2 6.08 7.88 -17.73
N VAL A 3 5.72 8.15 -16.48
CA VAL A 3 4.32 8.30 -16.08
C VAL A 3 3.82 9.68 -16.49
N SER A 4 2.68 9.74 -17.19
CA SER A 4 2.10 11.01 -17.64
C SER A 4 1.94 12.00 -16.48
N PRO A 5 2.24 13.31 -16.67
CA PRO A 5 2.37 14.29 -15.59
C PRO A 5 1.10 14.51 -14.75
N ASN A 6 -0.08 14.21 -15.30
CA ASN A 6 -1.36 14.43 -14.62
C ASN A 6 -1.96 13.14 -14.02
N LYS A 7 -1.18 12.05 -13.95
CA LYS A 7 -1.65 10.79 -13.37
C LYS A 7 -1.14 10.60 -11.95
N LYS A 8 -2.03 10.10 -11.08
CA LYS A 8 -1.68 9.55 -9.77
C LYS A 8 -1.19 8.11 -9.92
N VAL A 9 -0.31 7.68 -9.04
CA VAL A 9 0.24 6.33 -8.99
C VAL A 9 -0.03 5.73 -7.63
N VAL A 10 -0.67 4.56 -7.63
CA VAL A 10 -0.95 3.81 -6.41
C VAL A 10 0.12 2.74 -6.23
N LEU A 11 0.81 2.79 -5.10
CA LEU A 11 1.87 1.86 -4.73
C LEU A 11 1.26 0.70 -3.95
N GLY A 12 1.19 -0.48 -4.57
CA GLY A 12 0.73 -1.72 -3.92
C GLY A 12 1.83 -2.34 -3.06
N LEU A 13 2.13 -1.76 -1.90
CA LEU A 13 3.28 -2.16 -1.07
C LEU A 13 2.90 -3.13 0.08
N ILE A 14 1.62 -3.24 0.40
CA ILE A 14 1.10 -4.13 1.46
C ILE A 14 0.60 -5.43 0.83
N THR A 15 1.05 -6.60 1.29
CA THR A 15 0.63 -7.87 0.70
C THR A 15 -0.80 -8.23 1.07
N SER A 16 -1.56 -8.71 0.09
CA SER A 16 -2.94 -9.19 0.28
C SER A 16 -3.04 -10.71 0.41
N LYS A 17 -1.91 -11.40 0.54
CA LYS A 17 -1.81 -12.87 0.44
C LYS A 17 -1.33 -13.56 1.69
N ARG A 18 -0.73 -12.81 2.62
CA ARG A 18 -0.16 -13.35 3.85
C ARG A 18 -0.67 -12.58 5.06
N PRO A 19 -0.89 -13.23 6.21
CA PRO A 19 -1.48 -12.60 7.38
C PRO A 19 -0.54 -11.62 8.09
N GLU A 20 0.78 -11.77 7.93
CA GLU A 20 1.73 -10.93 8.66
C GLU A 20 1.62 -9.46 8.23
N LEU A 21 1.66 -8.56 9.22
CA LEU A 21 1.70 -7.13 8.98
C LEU A 21 3.09 -6.70 8.53
N GLU A 22 3.10 -5.77 7.58
CA GLU A 22 4.31 -5.18 7.05
C GLU A 22 4.93 -4.21 8.04
N ASP A 23 6.25 -4.12 8.02
CA ASP A 23 6.98 -3.11 8.78
C ASP A 23 6.70 -1.72 8.18
N LYS A 24 6.09 -0.85 8.99
CA LYS A 24 5.75 0.53 8.61
C LYS A 24 6.96 1.32 8.12
N GLU A 25 8.13 1.17 8.76
CA GLU A 25 9.32 1.92 8.39
C GLU A 25 9.80 1.52 7.00
N VAL A 26 9.79 0.22 6.70
CA VAL A 26 10.15 -0.31 5.37
C VAL A 26 9.20 0.24 4.30
N ILE A 27 7.90 0.31 4.58
CA ILE A 27 6.92 0.86 3.62
C ILE A 27 7.15 2.36 3.40
N LYS A 28 7.40 3.12 4.47
CA LYS A 28 7.71 4.56 4.38
C LYS A 28 8.99 4.83 3.59
N GLU A 29 10.03 4.02 3.79
CA GLU A 29 11.26 4.10 3.01
C GLU A 29 11.01 3.85 1.51
N ARG A 30 10.16 2.87 1.18
CA ARG A 30 9.76 2.58 -0.21
C ARG A 30 8.96 3.71 -0.84
N ILE A 31 8.05 4.35 -0.08
CA ILE A 31 7.32 5.53 -0.56
C ILE A 31 8.31 6.67 -0.82
N LYS A 32 9.25 6.92 0.10
CA LYS A 32 10.32 7.92 -0.06
C LYS A 32 11.25 7.60 -1.23
N GLU A 33 11.48 6.34 -1.54
CA GLU A 33 12.21 5.95 -2.76
C GLU A 33 11.43 6.34 -4.02
N ALA A 34 10.11 6.12 -4.02
CA ALA A 34 9.24 6.48 -5.14
C ALA A 34 9.16 8.00 -5.37
N THR A 35 9.33 8.83 -4.33
CA THR A 35 9.33 10.29 -4.48
C THR A 35 10.49 10.84 -5.31
N LYS A 36 11.54 10.03 -5.54
CA LYS A 36 12.63 10.35 -6.48
C LYS A 36 12.15 10.42 -7.94
N TYR A 37 11.01 9.80 -8.24
CA TYR A 37 10.47 9.68 -9.60
C TYR A 37 9.15 10.42 -9.78
N ILE A 38 8.30 10.45 -8.77
CA ILE A 38 6.96 11.05 -8.82
C ILE A 38 6.73 11.88 -7.56
N PRO A 39 6.26 13.14 -7.65
CA PRO A 39 5.95 13.96 -6.47
C PRO A 39 5.00 13.26 -5.49
N LEU A 40 5.19 13.51 -4.19
CA LEU A 40 4.44 12.84 -3.14
C LEU A 40 2.93 13.07 -3.27
N GLU A 41 2.47 14.24 -3.72
CA GLU A 41 1.04 14.54 -3.90
C GLU A 41 0.37 13.70 -5.01
N ARG A 42 1.17 13.02 -5.84
CA ARG A 42 0.70 12.12 -6.91
C ARG A 42 0.86 10.65 -6.55
N LEU A 43 1.40 10.33 -5.38
CA LEU A 43 1.53 8.97 -4.88
C LEU A 43 0.37 8.63 -3.93
N CYS A 44 -0.03 7.36 -3.93
CA CYS A 44 -0.99 6.80 -2.99
C CYS A 44 -0.52 5.41 -2.54
N LEU A 45 -1.03 4.90 -1.42
CA LEU A 45 -0.72 3.57 -0.89
C LEU A 45 -1.94 2.65 -1.01
N SER A 46 -1.71 1.39 -1.38
CA SER A 46 -2.74 0.34 -1.32
C SER A 46 -2.14 -1.03 -0.99
N PRO A 47 -3.00 -2.02 -0.71
CA PRO A 47 -2.61 -3.41 -0.84
C PRO A 47 -2.20 -3.75 -2.30
N GLN A 48 -1.44 -4.83 -2.46
CA GLN A 48 -0.94 -5.35 -3.74
C GLN A 48 -2.07 -5.74 -4.69
N CYS A 49 -3.08 -6.41 -4.15
CA CYS A 49 -4.27 -6.87 -4.86
C CYS A 49 -5.49 -6.75 -3.91
N GLY A 50 -6.70 -6.98 -4.43
CA GLY A 50 -7.88 -7.11 -3.58
C GLY A 50 -7.84 -8.40 -2.74
N PHE A 51 -8.37 -8.35 -1.52
CA PHE A 51 -8.41 -9.51 -0.62
C PHE A 51 -9.26 -10.67 -1.15
N ALA A 52 -10.22 -10.39 -2.04
CA ALA A 52 -11.09 -11.38 -2.66
C ALA A 52 -10.45 -12.18 -3.82
N SER A 53 -9.21 -11.87 -4.21
CA SER A 53 -8.60 -12.43 -5.43
C SER A 53 -7.69 -13.63 -5.15
N CYS A 54 -8.25 -14.85 -5.15
CA CYS A 54 -7.58 -16.14 -5.43
C CYS A 54 -8.62 -17.29 -5.46
N GLU A 55 -8.64 -18.12 -6.51
CA GLU A 55 -9.39 -19.40 -6.59
C GLU A 55 -9.01 -20.40 -5.46
N ILE A 56 -7.84 -20.18 -4.84
CA ILE A 56 -7.29 -21.02 -3.76
C ILE A 56 -7.65 -20.45 -2.37
N GLY A 57 -8.33 -19.30 -2.30
CA GLY A 57 -8.61 -18.59 -1.06
C GLY A 57 -7.35 -17.93 -0.51
N ASN A 58 -7.36 -16.61 -0.38
CA ASN A 58 -6.37 -15.97 0.48
C ASN A 58 -6.62 -16.47 1.90
N GLN A 59 -5.60 -17.05 2.55
CA GLN A 59 -5.66 -17.47 3.95
C GLN A 59 -5.56 -16.24 4.86
N LEU A 60 -6.45 -15.27 4.67
CA LEU A 60 -6.62 -14.15 5.59
C LEU A 60 -8.03 -14.19 6.17
N THR A 61 -8.08 -14.22 7.49
CA THR A 61 -9.28 -13.92 8.27
C THR A 61 -9.74 -12.49 8.03
N GLU A 62 -10.99 -12.20 8.33
CA GLU A 62 -11.52 -10.84 8.27
C GLU A 62 -10.71 -9.87 9.15
N GLU A 63 -10.32 -10.31 10.35
CA GLU A 63 -9.51 -9.52 11.28
C GLU A 63 -8.15 -9.14 10.68
N GLU A 64 -7.48 -10.07 9.99
CA GLU A 64 -6.20 -9.80 9.31
C GLU A 64 -6.37 -8.84 8.13
N GLN A 65 -7.49 -8.93 7.39
CA GLN A 65 -7.81 -7.98 6.33
C GLN A 65 -8.01 -6.56 6.90
N TRP A 66 -8.74 -6.44 8.00
CA TRP A 66 -8.94 -5.16 8.69
C TRP A 66 -7.64 -4.61 9.28
N ALA A 67 -6.80 -5.46 9.87
CA ALA A 67 -5.50 -5.05 10.39
C ALA A 67 -4.61 -4.48 9.28
N LYS A 68 -4.64 -5.08 8.07
CA LYS A 68 -3.94 -4.53 6.91
C LYS A 68 -4.51 -3.22 6.41
N LEU A 69 -5.83 -3.05 6.41
CA LEU A 69 -6.45 -1.77 6.06
C LEU A 69 -6.14 -0.67 7.09
N ALA A 70 -6.11 -1.03 8.37
CA ALA A 70 -5.69 -0.13 9.43
C ALA A 70 -4.22 0.29 9.25
N LEU A 71 -3.34 -0.64 8.89
CA LEU A 71 -1.94 -0.36 8.56
C LEU A 71 -1.80 0.59 7.37
N VAL A 72 -2.55 0.38 6.28
CA VAL A 72 -2.59 1.31 5.13
C VAL A 72 -2.97 2.71 5.60
N LYS A 73 -4.04 2.82 6.40
CA LYS A 73 -4.55 4.09 6.89
C LYS A 73 -3.55 4.79 7.80
N GLU A 74 -2.92 4.06 8.71
CA GLU A 74 -1.92 4.60 9.63
C GLU A 74 -0.71 5.15 8.89
N ILE A 75 -0.15 4.39 7.94
CA ILE A 75 0.97 4.85 7.12
C ILE A 75 0.55 6.04 6.25
N ALA A 76 -0.68 6.02 5.71
CA ALA A 76 -1.19 7.14 4.92
C ALA A 76 -1.27 8.42 5.76
N HIS A 77 -1.76 8.33 7.01
CA HIS A 77 -1.79 9.45 7.93
C HIS A 77 -0.37 9.95 8.28
N GLU A 78 0.57 9.05 8.58
CA GLU A 78 1.95 9.43 8.90
C GLU A 78 2.68 10.12 7.73
N VAL A 79 2.37 9.74 6.48
CA VAL A 79 3.07 10.24 5.28
C VAL A 79 2.41 11.47 4.67
N TRP A 80 1.07 11.51 4.62
CA TRP A 80 0.31 12.59 3.96
C TRP A 80 -0.44 13.50 4.93
N GLY A 81 -0.68 13.10 6.18
CA GLY A 81 -1.37 13.91 7.19
C GLY A 81 -2.90 13.94 7.10
N ASP A 82 -3.49 13.00 6.35
CA ASP A 82 -4.95 12.88 6.08
C ASP A 82 -5.75 12.28 7.25
#